data_AF-A0A2G9YGI9-F1
#
_entry.id   AF-A0A2G9YGI9-F1
#
_cell.length_a   1.000
_cell.length_b   1.000
_cell.length_c   1.000
_cell.angle_alpha   90.00
_cell.angle_beta   90.00
_cell.angle_gamma   90.00
#
_symmetry.space_group_name_H-M   'P 1'
#
loop_
_entity.id
_entity.type
_entity.pdbx_description
1 polymer ?
#
loop_
_entity_poly.entity_id
_entity_poly.type
_entity_poly.pdbx_seq_one_letter_code
_entity_poly.pdbx_strand_id
1 'polypeptide(L)'
;MIRIAGYHDPIMVIRKIDPKLFELNRQGFLNGHTPFTAYLSFLSAFCAVLFDYKLIAFSNEQSANEGNVWYFGKEVNHQYSKSFKFEKKFRHYLHNYLVKGIEYFSFLRPLYELQIAKIFTGYPKYFKSFLSCNQAIATKSGTKEVSNHWCGKCPKCLFIFVSLYPFLDKKEVIAIFKQDLFCKKDLLQIMKELIGESDFKPFECVGTKKESITAFYLSLKKARQAQEIPFLLSYFKDKISTRYFNLESESRRILSSYSSKHNLPIALRKILKDKD
;
A
#
# COMPACT_ATOMS: atom_id res chain seq x y z
N MET A 1 -5.29 15.18 7.62
CA MET A 1 -6.14 14.01 7.34
C MET A 1 -7.23 13.78 8.38
N ILE A 2 -6.93 13.67 9.68
CA ILE A 2 -7.93 13.43 10.75
C ILE A 2 -9.12 14.40 10.69
N ARG A 3 -8.84 15.72 10.65
CA ARG A 3 -9.90 16.76 10.51
C ARG A 3 -10.68 16.67 9.20
N ILE A 4 -10.03 16.33 8.08
CA ILE A 4 -10.68 16.15 6.76
C ILE A 4 -11.65 14.95 6.80
N ALA A 5 -11.32 13.94 7.62
CA ALA A 5 -12.16 12.79 7.87
C ALA A 5 -13.32 13.06 8.86
N GLY A 6 -13.41 14.28 9.42
CA GLY A 6 -14.49 14.67 10.34
C GLY A 6 -14.25 14.35 11.81
N TYR A 7 -13.02 13.98 12.19
CA TYR A 7 -12.66 13.72 13.58
C TYR A 7 -12.02 14.97 14.22
N HIS A 8 -12.58 15.40 15.34
CA HIS A 8 -12.19 16.66 16.01
C HIS A 8 -11.37 16.46 17.29
N ASP A 9 -11.61 15.37 18.03
CA ASP A 9 -10.93 15.08 19.29
C ASP A 9 -10.28 13.68 19.27
N PRO A 10 -9.14 13.52 18.58
CA PRO A 10 -8.44 12.25 18.51
C PRO A 10 -7.57 12.03 19.77
N ILE A 11 -7.49 10.77 20.22
CA ILE A 11 -6.45 10.37 21.16
C ILE A 11 -5.11 10.37 20.42
N MET A 12 -4.17 11.18 20.92
CA MET A 12 -2.87 11.37 20.31
C MET A 12 -1.81 10.58 21.09
N VAL A 13 -1.18 9.62 20.41
CA VAL A 13 -0.01 8.92 20.94
C VAL A 13 1.24 9.39 20.20
N ILE A 14 2.24 9.87 20.95
CA ILE A 14 3.50 10.35 20.39
C ILE A 14 4.60 9.33 20.69
N ARG A 15 5.24 8.84 19.62
CA ARG A 15 6.43 7.99 19.70
C ARG A 15 7.66 8.82 19.32
N LYS A 16 8.72 8.72 20.12
CA LYS A 16 10.04 9.26 19.80
C LYS A 16 11.00 8.10 19.52
N ILE A 17 11.86 8.27 18.52
CA ILE A 17 12.97 7.34 18.26
C ILE A 17 14.09 7.70 19.23
N ASP A 18 14.69 6.69 19.86
CA ASP A 18 15.83 6.88 20.74
C ASP A 18 17.00 7.54 19.97
N PRO A 19 17.55 8.68 20.46
CA PRO A 19 18.69 9.34 19.83
C PRO A 19 19.90 8.41 19.57
N LYS A 20 20.09 7.39 20.42
CA LYS A 20 21.17 6.41 20.27
C LYS A 20 21.08 5.63 18.96
N LEU A 21 19.87 5.36 18.46
CA LEU A 21 19.69 4.67 17.17
C LEU A 21 20.23 5.52 16.01
N PHE A 22 20.11 6.84 16.06
CA PHE A 22 20.68 7.71 15.04
C PHE A 22 22.21 7.74 15.10
N GLU A 23 22.77 7.71 16.31
CA GLU A 23 24.22 7.63 16.52
C GLU A 23 24.80 6.33 15.96
N LEU A 24 24.21 5.18 16.32
CA LEU A 24 24.61 3.87 15.81
C LEU A 24 24.47 3.79 14.28
N ASN A 25 23.39 4.35 13.71
CA ASN A 25 23.25 4.38 12.27
C ASN A 25 24.37 5.19 11.57
N ARG A 26 24.77 6.33 12.14
CA ARG A 26 25.89 7.13 11.63
C ARG A 26 27.24 6.41 11.75
N GLN A 27 27.37 5.50 12.71
CA GLN A 27 28.54 4.62 12.86
C GLN A 27 28.55 3.43 11.89
N GLY A 28 27.56 3.31 11.01
CA GLY A 28 27.50 2.24 10.00
C GLY A 28 26.86 0.93 10.49
N PHE A 29 26.20 0.93 11.67
CA PHE A 29 25.44 -0.23 12.11
C PHE A 29 24.27 -0.53 11.16
N LEU A 30 23.90 -1.81 11.09
CA LEU A 30 22.80 -2.28 10.24
C LEU A 30 21.49 -1.59 10.63
N ASN A 31 20.78 -1.05 9.62
CA ASN A 31 19.51 -0.38 9.78
C ASN A 31 18.43 -1.07 8.95
N GLY A 32 17.90 -2.15 9.52
CA GLY A 32 16.90 -2.99 8.88
C GLY A 32 15.48 -2.45 8.97
N HIS A 33 14.57 -3.16 8.31
CA HIS A 33 13.15 -2.88 8.38
C HIS A 33 12.62 -3.03 9.82
N THR A 34 11.93 -2.02 10.32
CA THR A 34 11.19 -2.11 11.59
C THR A 34 9.75 -2.55 11.29
N PRO A 35 9.23 -3.65 11.90
CA PRO A 35 7.87 -4.12 11.68
C PRO A 35 6.85 -3.21 12.37
N PHE A 36 6.67 -2.00 11.82
CA PHE A 36 5.95 -0.91 12.47
C PHE A 36 4.49 -1.26 12.78
N THR A 37 3.80 -2.00 11.90
CA THR A 37 2.43 -2.47 12.15
C THR A 37 2.35 -3.40 13.36
N ALA A 38 3.37 -4.20 13.64
CA ALA A 38 3.38 -5.06 14.83
C ALA A 38 3.42 -4.21 16.11
N TYR A 39 4.30 -3.21 16.16
CA TYR A 39 4.32 -2.23 17.26
C TYR A 39 2.95 -1.55 17.42
N LEU A 40 2.37 -1.04 16.33
CA LEU A 40 1.07 -0.38 16.37
C LEU A 40 -0.04 -1.33 16.85
N SER A 41 0.08 -2.64 16.60
CA SER A 41 -0.90 -3.62 17.04
C SER A 41 -0.96 -3.69 18.58
N PHE A 42 0.20 -3.81 19.23
CA PHE A 42 0.28 -3.79 20.70
C PHE A 42 -0.10 -2.43 21.28
N LEU A 43 0.36 -1.34 20.67
CA LEU A 43 0.00 0.00 21.13
C LEU A 43 -1.52 0.24 21.05
N SER A 44 -2.16 -0.18 19.95
CA SER A 44 -3.61 -0.02 19.79
C SER A 44 -4.38 -0.88 20.78
N ALA A 45 -3.88 -2.08 21.10
CA ALA A 45 -4.46 -2.92 22.15
C ALA A 45 -4.39 -2.24 23.52
N PHE A 46 -3.23 -1.67 23.87
CA PHE A 46 -3.08 -0.90 25.10
C PHE A 46 -4.03 0.30 25.16
N CYS A 47 -4.13 1.09 24.09
CA CYS A 47 -5.05 2.23 24.02
C CYS A 47 -6.51 1.77 24.12
N ALA A 48 -6.87 0.66 23.46
CA ALA A 48 -8.23 0.14 23.51
C ALA A 48 -8.65 -0.27 24.93
N VAL A 49 -7.72 -0.82 25.73
CA VAL A 49 -7.96 -1.07 27.15
C VAL A 49 -8.10 0.24 27.94
N LEU A 50 -7.17 1.18 27.76
CA LEU A 50 -7.11 2.41 28.54
C LEU A 50 -8.34 3.32 28.33
N PHE A 51 -8.88 3.32 27.12
CA PHE A 51 -9.98 4.21 26.71
C PHE A 51 -11.28 3.44 26.41
N ASP A 52 -11.37 2.19 26.86
CA ASP A 52 -12.55 1.31 26.73
C ASP A 52 -13.09 1.13 25.29
N TYR A 53 -12.20 1.03 24.31
CA TYR A 53 -12.58 0.66 22.94
C TYR A 53 -12.61 -0.85 22.76
N LYS A 54 -13.63 -1.33 22.04
CA LYS A 54 -13.80 -2.76 21.73
C LYS A 54 -13.32 -3.15 20.34
N LEU A 55 -13.12 -2.20 19.43
CA LEU A 55 -12.74 -2.45 18.04
C LEU A 55 -11.41 -1.78 17.70
N ILE A 56 -10.47 -2.55 17.19
CA ILE A 56 -9.21 -2.08 16.63
C ILE A 56 -9.20 -2.40 15.13
N ALA A 57 -9.39 -1.37 14.31
CA ALA A 57 -9.41 -1.48 12.87
C ALA A 57 -8.09 -0.98 12.25
N PHE A 58 -7.42 -1.85 11.50
CA PHE A 58 -6.32 -1.49 10.61
C PHE A 58 -6.79 -1.43 9.16
N SER A 59 -6.00 -0.81 8.28
CA SER A 59 -6.31 -0.72 6.84
C SER A 59 -5.46 -1.66 5.99
N ASN A 60 -4.95 -2.77 6.56
CA ASN A 60 -4.14 -3.72 5.78
C ASN A 60 -5.00 -4.53 4.81
N GLU A 61 -4.51 -4.67 3.59
CA GLU A 61 -5.18 -5.19 2.41
C GLU A 61 -4.75 -6.62 2.06
N GLN A 62 -5.41 -7.25 1.08
CA GLN A 62 -5.08 -8.60 0.61
C GLN A 62 -3.66 -8.66 0.02
N SER A 63 -3.20 -7.58 -0.62
CA SER A 63 -1.91 -7.47 -1.32
C SER A 63 -0.71 -7.61 -0.40
N ALA A 64 -0.83 -7.20 0.87
CA ALA A 64 0.21 -7.33 1.89
C ALA A 64 0.58 -8.79 2.23
N ASN A 65 -0.19 -9.77 1.76
CA ASN A 65 0.13 -11.18 1.96
C ASN A 65 1.26 -11.68 1.03
N GLU A 66 1.48 -11.05 -0.12
CA GLU A 66 2.51 -11.47 -1.09
C GLU A 66 3.91 -11.08 -0.61
N GLY A 67 4.83 -12.05 -0.57
CA GLY A 67 6.23 -11.82 -0.22
C GLY A 67 7.03 -11.10 -1.30
N ASN A 68 8.31 -10.89 -1.00
CA ASN A 68 9.24 -10.13 -1.84
C ASN A 68 10.24 -11.02 -2.56
N VAL A 69 10.82 -11.99 -1.83
CA VAL A 69 11.94 -12.81 -2.28
C VAL A 69 11.96 -14.13 -1.51
N TRP A 70 12.53 -15.18 -2.11
CA TRP A 70 12.85 -16.43 -1.43
C TRP A 70 14.31 -16.40 -0.97
N TYR A 71 14.55 -16.70 0.31
CA TYR A 71 15.88 -16.71 0.90
C TYR A 71 16.01 -17.92 1.83
N PHE A 72 17.03 -18.75 1.60
CA PHE A 72 17.25 -20.03 2.30
C PHE A 72 15.97 -20.88 2.46
N GLY A 73 15.24 -21.06 1.36
CA GLY A 73 14.01 -21.86 1.33
C GLY A 73 12.80 -21.24 2.05
N LYS A 74 12.89 -19.97 2.47
CA LYS A 74 11.80 -19.25 3.14
C LYS A 74 11.40 -18.01 2.34
N GLU A 75 10.11 -17.79 2.22
CA GLU A 75 9.57 -16.54 1.68
C GLU A 75 9.80 -15.40 2.68
N VAL A 76 10.49 -14.35 2.25
CA VAL A 76 10.67 -13.10 2.98
C VAL A 76 9.60 -12.12 2.53
N ASN A 77 8.72 -11.73 3.46
CA ASN A 77 7.71 -10.69 3.24
C ASN A 77 8.04 -9.48 4.12
N HIS A 78 8.48 -8.37 3.52
CA HIS A 78 8.80 -7.15 4.27
C HIS A 78 7.57 -6.52 4.94
N GLN A 79 6.36 -6.85 4.49
CA GLN A 79 5.09 -6.45 5.07
C GLN A 79 4.47 -7.55 5.93
N TYR A 80 5.24 -8.52 6.45
CA TYR A 80 4.68 -9.65 7.19
C TYR A 80 3.73 -9.22 8.32
N SER A 81 4.04 -8.13 9.05
CA SER A 81 3.19 -7.58 10.12
C SER A 81 1.85 -7.00 9.63
N LYS A 82 1.65 -6.87 8.32
CA LYS A 82 0.39 -6.51 7.67
C LYS A 82 -0.32 -7.71 7.05
N SER A 83 0.24 -8.92 7.10
CA SER A 83 -0.37 -10.12 6.52
C SER A 83 -1.53 -10.64 7.36
N PHE A 84 -2.44 -11.40 6.74
CA PHE A 84 -3.50 -12.13 7.44
C PHE A 84 -2.93 -13.19 8.39
N LYS A 85 -1.76 -13.75 8.06
CA LYS A 85 -1.04 -14.71 8.93
C LYS A 85 -0.62 -14.05 10.24
N PHE A 86 -0.05 -12.85 10.18
CA PHE A 86 0.25 -12.06 11.38
C PHE A 86 -1.02 -11.69 12.14
N GLU A 87 -2.04 -11.16 11.45
CA GLU A 87 -3.31 -10.76 12.07
C GLU A 87 -3.96 -11.90 12.87
N LYS A 88 -4.03 -13.11 12.32
CA LYS A 88 -4.54 -14.29 13.03
C LYS A 88 -3.72 -14.63 14.29
N LYS A 89 -2.38 -14.61 14.17
CA LYS A 89 -1.49 -14.89 15.31
C LYS A 89 -1.63 -13.84 16.40
N PHE A 90 -1.68 -12.57 16.03
CA PHE A 90 -1.83 -11.47 16.97
C PHE A 90 -3.19 -11.51 17.67
N ARG A 91 -4.29 -11.75 16.94
CA ARG A 91 -5.64 -11.94 17.54
C ARG A 91 -5.64 -13.07 18.57
N HIS A 92 -5.05 -14.21 18.23
CA HIS A 92 -4.93 -15.35 19.15
C HIS A 92 -4.13 -14.98 20.40
N TYR A 93 -2.99 -14.31 20.22
CA TYR A 93 -2.16 -13.86 21.35
C TYR A 93 -2.90 -12.85 22.24
N LEU A 94 -3.55 -11.85 21.63
CA LEU A 94 -4.34 -10.82 22.32
C LEU A 94 -5.42 -11.46 23.21
N HIS A 95 -6.22 -12.36 22.65
CA HIS A 95 -7.33 -13.01 23.35
C HIS A 95 -6.85 -13.91 24.51
N ASN A 96 -5.73 -14.61 24.33
CA ASN A 96 -5.28 -15.62 25.28
C ASN A 96 -4.41 -15.07 26.41
N TYR A 97 -3.66 -13.99 26.15
CA TYR A 97 -2.62 -13.54 27.07
C TYR A 97 -2.72 -12.07 27.49
N LEU A 98 -3.47 -11.24 26.77
CA LEU A 98 -3.51 -9.80 27.04
C LEU A 98 -4.88 -9.33 27.54
N VAL A 99 -5.91 -9.45 26.70
CA VAL A 99 -7.24 -8.91 27.01
C VAL A 99 -8.33 -9.58 26.18
N LYS A 100 -9.47 -9.83 26.82
CA LYS A 100 -10.69 -10.36 26.19
C LYS A 100 -11.65 -9.23 25.80
N GLY A 101 -12.51 -9.50 24.82
CA GLY A 101 -13.56 -8.55 24.41
C GLY A 101 -13.08 -7.41 23.51
N ILE A 102 -11.86 -7.48 22.97
CA ILE A 102 -11.35 -6.53 21.98
C ILE A 102 -11.15 -7.25 20.65
N GLU A 103 -11.75 -6.71 19.59
CA GLU A 103 -11.67 -7.24 18.24
C GLU A 103 -10.61 -6.50 17.41
N TYR A 104 -9.53 -7.19 17.08
CA TYR A 104 -8.47 -6.71 16.20
C TYR A 104 -8.65 -7.22 14.76
N PHE A 105 -8.82 -6.34 13.78
CA PHE A 105 -9.01 -6.77 12.38
C PHE A 105 -8.47 -5.73 11.40
N SER A 106 -8.21 -6.15 10.17
CA SER A 106 -7.96 -5.20 9.08
C SER A 106 -9.24 -5.02 8.25
N PHE A 107 -9.78 -3.80 8.23
CA PHE A 107 -11.01 -3.46 7.52
C PHE A 107 -10.87 -3.72 6.02
N LEU A 108 -9.78 -3.31 5.39
CA LEU A 108 -9.56 -3.46 3.94
C LEU A 108 -9.02 -4.85 3.53
N ARG A 109 -8.89 -5.81 4.46
CA ARG A 109 -8.34 -7.14 4.18
C ARG A 109 -8.93 -7.86 2.97
N PRO A 110 -10.25 -7.79 2.67
CA PRO A 110 -10.83 -8.51 1.56
C PRO A 110 -10.37 -8.03 0.19
N LEU A 111 -9.88 -6.79 0.12
CA LEU A 111 -9.66 -6.06 -1.12
C LEU A 111 -8.18 -6.04 -1.49
N TYR A 112 -7.92 -6.00 -2.79
CA TYR A 112 -6.62 -5.63 -3.35
C TYR A 112 -6.39 -4.13 -3.25
N GLU A 113 -5.11 -3.71 -3.17
CA GLU A 113 -4.69 -2.31 -3.22
C GLU A 113 -5.21 -1.59 -4.47
N LEU A 114 -5.29 -2.27 -5.61
CA LEU A 114 -5.88 -1.70 -6.83
C LEU A 114 -7.38 -1.40 -6.71
N GLN A 115 -8.14 -2.26 -6.01
CA GLN A 115 -9.56 -2.00 -5.70
C GLN A 115 -9.70 -0.81 -4.75
N ILE A 116 -8.83 -0.73 -3.75
CA ILE A 116 -8.78 0.39 -2.80
C ILE A 116 -8.45 1.69 -3.54
N ALA A 117 -7.54 1.67 -4.51
CA ALA A 117 -7.22 2.81 -5.36
C ALA A 117 -8.45 3.27 -6.17
N LYS A 118 -9.21 2.34 -6.78
CA LYS A 118 -10.48 2.63 -7.47
C LYS A 118 -11.48 3.27 -6.50
N ILE A 119 -11.68 2.71 -5.31
CA ILE A 119 -12.62 3.26 -4.31
C ILE A 119 -12.17 4.66 -3.86
N PHE A 120 -10.86 4.85 -3.66
CA PHE A 120 -10.28 6.11 -3.21
C PHE A 120 -10.52 7.27 -4.19
N THR A 121 -10.65 7.00 -5.49
CA THR A 121 -10.91 8.05 -6.48
C THR A 121 -12.25 8.75 -6.26
N GLY A 122 -13.21 8.09 -5.60
CA GLY A 122 -14.48 8.68 -5.17
C GLY A 122 -14.36 9.69 -4.01
N TYR A 123 -13.15 9.95 -3.49
CA TYR A 123 -12.92 10.86 -2.36
C TYR A 123 -11.92 11.99 -2.68
N PRO A 124 -12.24 12.89 -3.63
CA PRO A 124 -11.33 13.94 -4.08
C PRO A 124 -10.87 14.89 -2.98
N LYS A 125 -11.65 15.02 -1.89
CA LYS A 125 -11.28 15.81 -0.70
C LYS A 125 -9.94 15.41 -0.07
N TYR A 126 -9.47 14.19 -0.29
CA TYR A 126 -8.19 13.72 0.24
C TYR A 126 -7.00 13.91 -0.70
N PHE A 127 -7.21 14.24 -1.99
CA PHE A 127 -6.15 14.24 -3.01
C PHE A 127 -4.98 15.20 -2.70
N LYS A 128 -5.23 16.27 -1.96
CA LYS A 128 -4.19 17.23 -1.53
C LYS A 128 -3.45 16.81 -0.26
N SER A 129 -3.91 15.79 0.44
CA SER A 129 -3.42 15.44 1.79
C SER A 129 -2.82 14.05 1.91
N PHE A 130 -3.13 13.14 0.98
CA PHE A 130 -2.57 11.79 1.00
C PHE A 130 -1.15 11.78 0.44
N LEU A 131 -0.25 11.09 1.13
CA LEU A 131 1.13 10.92 0.71
C LEU A 131 1.67 9.61 1.30
N SER A 132 2.01 8.67 0.43
CA SER A 132 2.56 7.37 0.84
C SER A 132 4.03 7.18 0.42
N CYS A 133 4.61 8.17 -0.26
CA CYS A 133 5.99 8.14 -0.71
C CYS A 133 6.96 8.12 0.49
N ASN A 134 7.64 6.99 0.71
CA ASN A 134 8.65 6.86 1.77
C ASN A 134 9.77 7.92 1.67
N GLN A 135 10.15 8.29 0.45
CA GLN A 135 11.20 9.30 0.22
C GLN A 135 10.78 10.72 0.64
N ALA A 136 9.48 10.97 0.77
CA ALA A 136 8.96 12.27 1.18
C ALA A 136 9.17 12.56 2.67
N ILE A 137 9.23 11.50 3.48
CA ILE A 137 9.40 11.55 4.94
C ILE A 137 10.76 11.01 5.41
N ALA A 138 11.58 10.51 4.48
CA ALA A 138 12.90 9.96 4.80
C ALA A 138 13.86 11.07 5.24
N THR A 139 14.35 10.98 6.48
CA THR A 139 15.23 11.99 7.11
C THR A 139 16.71 11.64 7.06
N LYS A 140 17.09 10.44 6.59
CA LYS A 140 18.48 9.94 6.62
C LYS A 140 19.16 10.19 7.98
N SER A 141 18.55 9.68 9.05
CA SER A 141 19.06 9.84 10.43
C SER A 141 19.20 11.31 10.86
N GLY A 142 18.26 12.15 10.40
CA GLY A 142 18.18 13.57 10.74
C GLY A 142 18.99 14.50 9.85
N THR A 143 19.68 13.99 8.82
CA THR A 143 20.54 14.79 7.94
C THR A 143 19.81 15.37 6.72
N LYS A 144 18.60 14.89 6.44
CA LYS A 144 17.78 15.33 5.30
C LYS A 144 16.44 15.86 5.80
N GLU A 145 16.04 17.02 5.29
CA GLU A 145 14.70 17.56 5.53
C GLU A 145 13.61 16.75 4.84
N VAL A 146 12.43 16.71 5.48
CA VAL A 146 11.25 16.07 4.91
C VAL A 146 10.70 16.94 3.78
N SER A 147 10.50 16.35 2.60
CA SER A 147 10.01 17.11 1.45
C SER A 147 8.49 17.26 1.43
N ASN A 148 7.74 16.33 2.05
CA ASN A 148 6.28 16.28 2.03
C ASN A 148 5.64 16.28 0.62
N HIS A 149 6.39 15.84 -0.41
CA HIS A 149 5.91 15.72 -1.78
C HIS A 149 6.28 14.38 -2.42
N TRP A 150 5.47 13.93 -3.38
CA TRP A 150 5.76 12.76 -4.20
C TRP A 150 7.09 12.93 -4.95
N CYS A 151 8.06 12.05 -4.70
CA CYS A 151 9.37 12.18 -5.35
C CYS A 151 9.35 11.83 -6.85
N GLY A 152 8.31 11.11 -7.31
CA GLY A 152 8.13 10.71 -8.70
C GLY A 152 9.25 9.85 -9.29
N LYS A 153 10.03 9.17 -8.43
CA LYS A 153 11.19 8.36 -8.83
C LYS A 153 11.35 7.04 -8.07
N CYS A 154 10.43 6.69 -7.18
CA CYS A 154 10.49 5.46 -6.39
C CYS A 154 9.36 4.47 -6.74
N PRO A 155 9.50 3.18 -6.38
CA PRO A 155 8.48 2.15 -6.64
C PRO A 155 7.09 2.53 -6.14
N LYS A 156 7.02 3.12 -4.94
CA LYS A 156 5.76 3.58 -4.36
C LYS A 156 5.08 4.67 -5.21
N CYS A 157 5.84 5.64 -5.74
CA CYS A 157 5.25 6.69 -6.58
C CYS A 157 4.68 6.09 -7.87
N LEU A 158 5.46 5.25 -8.56
CA LEU A 158 5.02 4.64 -9.81
C LEU A 158 3.80 3.74 -9.58
N PHE A 159 3.83 2.90 -8.53
CA PHE A 159 2.74 1.99 -8.21
C PHE A 159 1.43 2.73 -7.90
N ILE A 160 1.45 3.78 -7.07
CA ILE A 160 0.22 4.54 -6.77
C ILE A 160 -0.25 5.33 -7.99
N PHE A 161 0.67 5.91 -8.77
CA PHE A 161 0.33 6.60 -10.02
C PHE A 161 -0.41 5.68 -10.98
N VAL A 162 0.14 4.49 -11.27
CA VAL A 162 -0.47 3.53 -12.20
C VAL A 162 -1.76 2.93 -11.63
N SER A 163 -1.91 2.84 -10.29
CA SER A 163 -3.14 2.34 -9.66
C SER A 163 -4.29 3.34 -9.71
N LEU A 164 -4.00 4.66 -9.70
CA LEU A 164 -5.01 5.71 -9.80
C LEU A 164 -5.35 6.08 -11.25
N TYR A 165 -4.38 6.00 -12.16
CA TYR A 165 -4.51 6.47 -13.54
C TYR A 165 -5.73 5.92 -14.32
N PRO A 166 -6.08 4.62 -14.22
CA PRO A 166 -7.26 4.09 -14.90
C PRO A 166 -8.56 4.80 -14.50
N PHE A 167 -8.63 5.27 -13.26
CA PHE A 167 -9.89 5.69 -12.60
C PHE A 167 -10.01 7.20 -12.39
N LEU A 168 -8.97 7.98 -12.70
CA LEU A 168 -8.95 9.45 -12.63
C LEU A 168 -8.56 10.07 -13.96
N ASP A 169 -9.02 11.28 -14.24
CA ASP A 169 -8.57 11.99 -15.43
C ASP A 169 -7.06 12.25 -15.39
N LYS A 170 -6.41 12.23 -16.56
CA LYS A 170 -4.96 12.46 -16.67
C LYS A 170 -4.55 13.74 -15.96
N LYS A 171 -5.36 14.81 -16.06
CA LYS A 171 -5.13 16.10 -15.40
C LYS A 171 -5.16 15.98 -13.87
N GLU A 172 -6.07 15.20 -13.30
CA GLU A 172 -6.16 14.99 -11.85
C GLU A 172 -4.96 14.21 -11.31
N VAL A 173 -4.57 13.14 -12.00
CA VAL A 173 -3.39 12.34 -11.63
C VAL A 173 -2.13 13.20 -11.70
N ILE A 174 -1.95 13.97 -12.77
CA ILE A 174 -0.82 14.90 -12.89
C ILE A 174 -0.88 15.98 -11.81
N ALA A 175 -2.06 16.48 -11.41
CA ALA A 175 -2.17 17.46 -10.34
C ALA A 175 -1.69 16.91 -8.98
N ILE A 176 -1.87 15.61 -8.72
CA ILE A 176 -1.38 14.91 -7.53
C ILE A 176 0.15 14.75 -7.56
N PHE A 177 0.69 14.22 -8.66
CA PHE A 177 2.11 13.84 -8.77
C PHE A 177 3.03 14.94 -9.33
N LYS A 178 2.45 16.02 -9.84
CA LYS A 178 3.09 17.18 -10.52
C LYS A 178 3.78 16.86 -11.85
N GLN A 179 3.68 15.62 -12.32
CA GLN A 179 4.31 15.16 -13.55
C GLN A 179 3.63 13.87 -14.04
N ASP A 180 3.74 13.59 -15.33
CA ASP A 180 3.33 12.30 -15.90
C ASP A 180 4.46 11.27 -15.73
N LEU A 181 4.25 10.28 -14.86
CA LEU A 181 5.26 9.26 -14.61
C LEU A 181 5.40 8.26 -15.76
N PHE A 182 4.42 8.13 -16.66
CA PHE A 182 4.56 7.24 -17.82
C PHE A 182 5.57 7.75 -18.86
N CYS A 183 5.89 9.04 -18.84
CA CYS A 183 6.90 9.63 -19.72
C CYS A 183 8.34 9.38 -19.23
N LYS A 184 8.54 8.94 -17.97
CA LYS A 184 9.87 8.87 -17.36
C LYS A 184 10.59 7.57 -17.69
N LYS A 185 11.63 7.67 -18.52
CA LYS A 185 12.45 6.52 -18.93
C LYS A 185 13.17 5.86 -17.75
N ASP A 186 13.63 6.64 -16.78
CA ASP A 186 14.35 6.16 -15.60
C ASP A 186 13.48 5.29 -14.67
N LEU A 187 12.16 5.31 -14.84
CA LEU A 187 11.24 4.44 -14.11
C LEU A 187 11.06 3.06 -14.75
N LEU A 188 11.71 2.77 -15.89
CA LEU A 188 11.57 1.49 -16.58
C LEU A 188 12.00 0.30 -15.72
N GLN A 189 13.12 0.43 -15.01
CA GLN A 189 13.61 -0.65 -14.16
C GLN A 189 12.65 -0.90 -12.99
N ILE A 190 12.15 0.17 -12.37
CA ILE A 190 11.12 0.08 -11.31
C ILE A 190 9.83 -0.56 -11.85
N MET A 191 9.41 -0.21 -13.07
CA MET A 191 8.27 -0.86 -13.71
C MET A 191 8.48 -2.37 -13.80
N LYS A 192 9.64 -2.81 -14.32
CA LYS A 192 10.00 -4.22 -14.44
C LYS A 192 9.93 -4.95 -13.10
N GLU A 193 10.45 -4.35 -12.03
CA GLU A 193 10.36 -4.91 -10.68
C GLU A 193 8.90 -5.04 -10.21
N LEU A 194 8.05 -4.02 -10.44
CA LEU A 194 6.63 -4.05 -10.06
C LEU A 194 5.84 -5.15 -10.80
N ILE A 195 6.13 -5.35 -12.09
CA ILE A 195 5.48 -6.40 -12.90
C ILE A 195 6.20 -7.75 -12.81
N GLY A 196 7.21 -7.89 -11.95
CA GLY A 196 7.96 -9.12 -11.70
C GLY A 196 8.71 -9.65 -12.91
N GLU A 197 9.37 -8.76 -13.66
CA GLU A 197 10.41 -9.03 -14.67
C GLU A 197 11.82 -8.89 -14.06
N SER A 198 11.93 -8.92 -12.73
CA SER A 198 13.18 -8.85 -11.97
C SER A 198 13.14 -9.87 -10.84
N ASP A 199 14.29 -10.17 -10.24
CA ASP A 199 14.45 -11.27 -9.27
C ASP A 199 13.62 -11.11 -8.00
N PHE A 200 13.36 -9.86 -7.61
CA PHE A 200 12.59 -9.55 -6.41
C PHE A 200 11.60 -8.42 -6.65
N LYS A 201 10.49 -8.48 -5.91
CA LYS A 201 9.55 -7.37 -5.79
C LYS A 201 10.15 -6.28 -4.90
N PRO A 202 9.94 -4.98 -5.22
CA PRO A 202 10.48 -3.89 -4.42
C PRO A 202 10.17 -4.04 -2.93
N PHE A 203 11.15 -3.77 -2.06
CA PHE A 203 11.00 -3.70 -0.60
C PHE A 203 10.25 -2.43 -0.16
N GLU A 204 9.12 -2.19 -0.80
CA GLU A 204 8.24 -1.06 -0.66
C GLU A 204 6.81 -1.58 -0.53
N CYS A 205 5.94 -0.88 0.19
CA CYS A 205 4.58 -1.34 0.46
C CYS A 205 3.67 -1.19 -0.78
N VAL A 206 3.98 -1.90 -1.86
CA VAL A 206 3.25 -1.88 -3.14
C VAL A 206 2.37 -3.13 -3.28
N GLY A 207 1.40 -3.06 -4.17
CA GLY A 207 0.50 -4.17 -4.49
C GLY A 207 1.23 -5.37 -5.09
N THR A 208 0.45 -6.38 -5.47
CA THR A 208 1.00 -7.61 -6.04
C THR A 208 1.57 -7.42 -7.44
N LYS A 209 2.36 -8.40 -7.91
CA LYS A 209 2.78 -8.48 -9.33
C LYS A 209 1.56 -8.40 -10.26
N LYS A 210 0.52 -9.16 -9.93
CA LYS A 210 -0.72 -9.23 -10.73
C LYS A 210 -1.48 -7.92 -10.74
N GLU A 211 -1.56 -7.23 -9.60
CA GLU A 211 -2.17 -5.90 -9.54
C GLU A 211 -1.40 -4.88 -10.36
N SER A 212 -0.06 -4.90 -10.30
CA SER A 212 0.78 -4.00 -11.09
C SER A 212 0.54 -4.20 -12.59
N ILE A 213 0.59 -5.46 -13.07
CA ILE A 213 0.29 -5.80 -14.48
C ILE A 213 -1.11 -5.31 -14.88
N THR A 214 -2.10 -5.53 -14.01
CA THR A 214 -3.49 -5.11 -14.23
C THR A 214 -3.61 -3.59 -14.31
N ALA A 215 -2.96 -2.86 -13.41
CA ALA A 215 -2.96 -1.40 -13.40
C ALA A 215 -2.32 -0.83 -14.68
N PHE A 216 -1.19 -1.39 -15.13
CA PHE A 216 -0.55 -1.01 -16.41
C PHE A 216 -1.44 -1.34 -17.61
N TYR A 217 -2.10 -2.50 -17.62
CA TYR A 217 -3.02 -2.88 -18.69
C TYR A 217 -4.23 -1.94 -18.79
N LEU A 218 -4.89 -1.64 -17.67
CA LEU A 218 -6.02 -0.71 -17.64
C LEU A 218 -5.59 0.71 -18.05
N SER A 219 -4.40 1.13 -17.63
CA SER A 219 -3.81 2.41 -18.05
C SER A 219 -3.54 2.44 -19.56
N LEU A 220 -3.04 1.35 -20.14
CA LEU A 220 -2.85 1.22 -21.59
C LEU A 220 -4.17 1.29 -22.35
N LYS A 221 -5.25 0.69 -21.85
CA LYS A 221 -6.59 0.81 -22.48
C LYS A 221 -7.05 2.26 -22.51
N LYS A 222 -6.92 2.98 -21.40
CA LYS A 222 -7.25 4.40 -21.31
C LYS A 222 -6.40 5.26 -22.25
N ALA A 223 -5.09 5.02 -22.27
CA ALA A 223 -4.16 5.71 -23.16
C ALA A 223 -4.48 5.50 -24.66
N ARG A 224 -4.89 4.28 -25.06
CA ARG A 224 -5.34 3.99 -26.43
C ARG A 224 -6.58 4.78 -26.83
N GLN A 225 -7.54 4.93 -25.93
CA GLN A 225 -8.75 5.75 -26.17
C GLN A 225 -8.40 7.23 -26.36
N ALA A 226 -7.40 7.71 -25.61
CA ALA A 226 -6.87 9.07 -25.75
C ALA A 226 -5.88 9.25 -26.92
N GLN A 227 -5.59 8.19 -27.69
CA GLN A 227 -4.61 8.18 -28.80
C GLN A 227 -3.20 8.67 -28.40
N GLU A 228 -2.86 8.59 -27.12
CA GLU A 228 -1.57 9.03 -26.59
C GLU A 228 -1.01 7.92 -25.70
N ILE A 229 0.06 7.24 -26.17
CA ILE A 229 0.70 6.14 -25.44
C ILE A 229 2.10 6.58 -25.02
N PRO A 230 2.31 6.99 -23.75
CA PRO A 230 3.62 7.41 -23.27
C PRO A 230 4.61 6.24 -23.15
N PHE A 231 5.88 6.58 -22.95
CA PHE A 231 7.01 5.64 -23.00
C PHE A 231 6.81 4.33 -22.23
N LEU A 232 6.46 4.38 -20.93
CA LEU A 232 6.29 3.16 -20.13
C LEU A 232 5.13 2.30 -20.61
N LEU A 233 4.03 2.91 -21.06
CA LEU A 233 2.88 2.19 -21.61
C LEU A 233 3.20 1.59 -22.99
N SER A 234 4.03 2.25 -23.80
CA SER A 234 4.52 1.68 -25.06
C SER A 234 5.38 0.45 -24.79
N TYR A 235 6.33 0.54 -23.85
CA TYR A 235 7.13 -0.62 -23.46
C TYR A 235 6.24 -1.77 -22.96
N PHE A 236 5.29 -1.47 -22.08
CA PHE A 236 4.37 -2.47 -21.56
C PHE A 236 3.55 -3.12 -22.69
N LYS A 237 3.02 -2.32 -23.62
CA LYS A 237 2.30 -2.81 -24.81
C LYS A 237 3.16 -3.79 -25.60
N ASP A 238 4.37 -3.38 -25.99
CA ASP A 238 5.16 -4.10 -26.98
C ASP A 238 5.90 -5.30 -26.40
N LYS A 239 6.32 -5.23 -25.13
CA LYS A 239 7.17 -6.25 -24.49
C LYS A 239 6.45 -7.14 -23.50
N ILE A 240 5.38 -6.66 -22.87
CA ILE A 240 4.74 -7.34 -21.74
C ILE A 240 3.35 -7.85 -22.13
N SER A 241 2.49 -6.99 -22.69
CA SER A 241 1.08 -7.31 -22.89
C SER A 241 0.86 -8.49 -23.83
N THR A 242 1.76 -8.70 -24.80
CA THR A 242 1.75 -9.82 -25.75
C THR A 242 2.03 -11.17 -25.10
N ARG A 243 2.60 -11.19 -23.88
CA ARG A 243 2.91 -12.43 -23.12
C ARG A 243 1.73 -12.93 -22.29
N TYR A 244 0.64 -12.16 -22.20
CA TYR A 244 -0.51 -12.49 -21.36
C TYR A 244 -1.79 -12.56 -22.20
N PHE A 245 -2.38 -13.75 -22.32
CA PHE A 245 -3.57 -13.99 -23.14
C PHE A 245 -4.88 -13.56 -22.47
N ASN A 246 -4.89 -13.37 -21.15
CA ASN A 246 -6.11 -13.22 -20.34
C ASN A 246 -6.14 -11.92 -19.51
N LEU A 247 -5.42 -10.87 -19.91
CA LEU A 247 -5.34 -9.62 -19.15
C LEU A 247 -6.70 -9.00 -18.85
N GLU A 248 -7.64 -9.04 -19.80
CA GLU A 248 -8.99 -8.48 -19.63
C GLU A 248 -9.77 -9.22 -18.53
N SER A 249 -9.82 -10.56 -18.61
CA SER A 249 -10.55 -11.36 -17.62
C SER A 249 -9.88 -11.35 -16.25
N GLU A 250 -8.55 -11.33 -16.20
CA GLU A 250 -7.78 -11.15 -14.96
C GLU A 250 -8.03 -9.78 -14.32
N SER A 251 -8.10 -8.73 -15.13
CA SER A 251 -8.41 -7.39 -14.63
C SER A 251 -9.79 -7.34 -13.98
N ARG A 252 -10.80 -7.92 -14.63
CA ARG A 252 -12.15 -8.04 -14.05
C ARG A 252 -12.12 -8.83 -12.75
N ARG A 253 -11.41 -9.97 -12.74
CA ARG A 253 -11.30 -10.82 -11.54
C ARG A 253 -10.67 -10.09 -10.37
N ILE A 254 -9.57 -9.35 -10.56
CA ILE A 254 -8.94 -8.58 -9.49
C ILE A 254 -9.89 -7.49 -8.98
N LEU A 255 -10.53 -6.75 -9.89
CA LEU A 255 -11.41 -5.66 -9.51
C LEU A 255 -12.71 -6.10 -8.83
N SER A 256 -13.19 -7.32 -9.10
CA SER A 256 -14.37 -7.90 -8.47
C SER A 256 -14.06 -8.89 -7.33
N SER A 257 -12.79 -9.04 -6.96
CA SER A 257 -12.42 -10.05 -5.97
C SER A 257 -12.82 -9.62 -4.57
N TYR A 258 -13.20 -10.59 -3.74
CA TYR A 258 -13.42 -10.38 -2.32
C TYR A 258 -12.87 -11.58 -1.57
N SER A 259 -11.73 -11.41 -0.89
CA SER A 259 -11.07 -12.51 -0.18
C SER A 259 -11.90 -12.97 1.03
N SER A 260 -12.16 -14.27 1.15
CA SER A 260 -12.80 -14.84 2.34
C SER A 260 -11.86 -14.93 3.55
N LYS A 261 -10.56 -14.68 3.37
CA LYS A 261 -9.53 -14.74 4.42
C LYS A 261 -9.40 -13.40 5.15
N HIS A 262 -10.37 -13.09 6.01
CA HIS A 262 -10.40 -11.86 6.80
C HIS A 262 -11.04 -12.06 8.17
N ASN A 263 -10.78 -11.16 9.12
CA ASN A 263 -11.45 -11.14 10.44
C ASN A 263 -12.48 -10.01 10.59
N LEU A 264 -13.00 -9.46 9.48
CA LEU A 264 -14.03 -8.42 9.53
C LEU A 264 -15.26 -8.86 10.33
N PRO A 265 -15.67 -8.07 11.35
CA PRO A 265 -16.95 -8.24 12.03
C PRO A 265 -18.11 -8.24 11.04
N ILE A 266 -19.12 -9.10 11.28
CA ILE A 266 -20.26 -9.30 10.36
C ILE A 266 -20.95 -7.97 10.02
N ALA A 267 -21.16 -7.11 11.01
CA ALA A 267 -21.79 -5.80 10.85
C ALA A 267 -21.05 -4.88 9.86
N LEU A 268 -19.73 -5.04 9.71
CA LEU A 268 -18.89 -4.18 8.87
C LEU A 268 -18.70 -4.72 7.44
N ARG A 269 -19.09 -5.98 7.17
CA ARG A 269 -18.87 -6.62 5.86
C ARG A 269 -19.66 -5.96 4.72
N LYS A 270 -20.86 -5.45 5.02
CA LYS A 270 -21.73 -4.83 4.01
C LYS A 270 -21.12 -3.55 3.42
N ILE A 271 -20.45 -2.76 4.26
CA ILE A 271 -19.86 -1.46 3.89
C ILE A 271 -18.90 -1.56 2.69
N LEU A 272 -18.13 -2.66 2.59
CA LEU A 272 -17.19 -2.85 1.48
C LEU A 272 -17.85 -3.43 0.23
N LYS A 273 -18.91 -4.21 0.37
CA LYS A 273 -19.64 -4.77 -0.77
C LYS A 273 -20.48 -3.73 -1.51
N ASP A 274 -20.95 -2.70 -0.80
CA ASP A 274 -21.78 -1.63 -1.36
C ASP A 274 -20.94 -0.54 -2.09
N LYS A 275 -19.62 -0.74 -2.22
CA LYS A 275 -18.67 0.23 -2.81
C LYS A 275 -18.02 -0.24 -4.12
N ASP A 276 -18.41 -1.41 -4.63
CA ASP A 276 -17.89 -2.01 -5.87
C ASP A 276 -18.50 -1.41 -7.16
#